data_AF-A0A1B6IUQ8-F1
#
_entry.id   AF-A0A1B6IUQ8-F1
#
_cell.length_a   1.000
_cell.length_b   1.000
_cell.length_c   1.000
_cell.angle_alpha   90.00
_cell.angle_beta   90.00
_cell.angle_gamma   90.00
#
_symmetry.space_group_name_H-M   'P 1'
#
loop_
_entity.id
_entity.type
_entity.pdbx_description
1 polymer ?
#
loop_
_entity_poly.entity_id
_entity_poly.type
_entity_poly.pdbx_seq_one_letter_code
_entity_poly.pdbx_strand_id
1 'polypeptide(L)'
;FHPSIPILPRPTLKLNLIKRVNNLQVGLASDTKESFVNKHKNVFTGVGKFPKKLTLELKENAKSVINSVRRIPESVKPKLKEVLDRLKENKIIEPVDYPTDWVNNSVIVEKPDKSLRICLDPYPIPSADELELLLRGKSCFTVLDMKDG
;
A
#
# COMPACT_ATOMS: atom_id res chain seq x y z
N PHE A 1 0.31 14.73 0.10
CA PHE A 1 -0.91 14.08 -0.42
C PHE A 1 -0.87 14.08 -1.93
N HIS A 2 -0.36 13.00 -2.53
CA HIS A 2 -0.47 12.81 -3.97
C HIS A 2 -1.93 12.42 -4.25
N PRO A 3 -2.65 13.06 -5.18
CA PRO A 3 -4.01 12.65 -5.48
C PRO A 3 -3.96 11.24 -6.06
N SER A 4 -4.62 10.30 -5.39
CA SER A 4 -4.83 8.93 -5.85
C SER A 4 -5.38 9.00 -7.27
N ILE A 5 -4.60 8.55 -8.25
CA ILE A 5 -5.02 8.55 -9.65
C ILE A 5 -6.03 7.41 -9.80
N PRO A 6 -7.32 7.70 -10.07
CA PRO A 6 -8.30 6.65 -10.30
C PRO A 6 -7.88 5.82 -11.53
N ILE A 7 -8.18 4.53 -11.49
CA ILE A 7 -7.95 3.59 -12.61
C ILE A 7 -8.72 4.05 -13.87
N LEU A 8 -9.79 4.82 -13.70
CA LEU A 8 -10.49 5.48 -14.79
C LEU A 8 -9.66 6.69 -15.31
N PRO A 9 -9.22 6.67 -16.58
CA PRO A 9 -8.17 7.55 -17.05
C PRO A 9 -8.68 8.99 -17.23
N ARG A 10 -7.80 9.98 -16.98
CA ARG A 10 -8.06 11.43 -17.15
C ARG A 10 -8.73 11.86 -18.49
N PRO A 11 -8.55 11.17 -19.63
CA PRO A 11 -9.23 11.53 -20.88
C PRO A 11 -10.75 11.46 -20.81
N THR A 12 -11.34 10.52 -20.07
CA THR A 12 -12.81 10.37 -20.01
C THR A 12 -13.49 11.51 -19.27
N LEU A 13 -12.80 12.14 -18.31
CA LEU A 13 -13.22 13.39 -17.66
C LEU A 13 -13.16 14.58 -18.63
N LYS A 14 -12.12 14.67 -19.48
CA LYS A 14 -12.02 15.71 -20.51
C LYS A 14 -13.09 15.58 -21.60
N LEU A 15 -13.51 14.35 -21.88
CA LEU A 15 -14.54 14.04 -22.87
C LEU A 15 -15.97 14.09 -22.30
N ASN A 16 -16.16 14.52 -21.05
CA ASN A 16 -17.45 14.55 -20.34
C ASN A 16 -18.21 13.20 -20.32
N LEU A 17 -17.51 12.06 -20.49
CA LEU A 17 -18.11 10.73 -20.48
C LEU A 17 -18.43 10.24 -19.05
N ILE A 18 -17.76 10.82 -18.05
CA ILE A 18 -17.91 10.48 -16.64
C ILE A 18 -18.00 11.79 -15.85
N LYS A 19 -18.97 11.89 -14.93
CA LYS A 19 -19.09 13.04 -14.02
C LYS A 19 -18.52 12.67 -12.66
N ARG A 20 -17.43 13.33 -12.25
CA ARG A 20 -16.91 13.20 -10.88
C ARG A 20 -17.82 13.99 -9.93
N VAL A 21 -18.56 13.28 -9.09
CA VAL A 21 -19.37 13.89 -8.04
C VAL A 21 -18.56 13.88 -6.75
N ASN A 22 -18.15 15.06 -6.28
CA ASN A 22 -17.37 15.19 -5.04
C ASN A 22 -18.27 15.18 -3.78
N ASN A 23 -19.56 15.46 -3.91
CA ASN A 23 -20.52 15.43 -2.81
C ASN A 23 -21.94 15.12 -3.35
N LEU A 24 -22.62 14.15 -2.75
CA LEU A 24 -24.02 13.83 -3.03
C LEU A 24 -24.86 14.46 -1.91
N GLN A 25 -25.68 15.47 -2.23
CA GLN A 25 -26.71 15.94 -1.30
C GLN A 25 -27.89 14.96 -1.35
N VAL A 26 -27.80 13.90 -0.54
CA VAL A 26 -28.94 13.01 -0.30
C VAL A 26 -29.77 13.65 0.81
N GLY A 27 -31.03 13.97 0.53
CA GLY A 27 -31.94 14.73 1.39
C GLY A 27 -32.40 14.06 2.70
N LEU A 28 -31.57 13.21 3.29
CA LEU A 28 -31.81 12.58 4.59
C LEU A 28 -30.48 12.58 5.36
N ALA A 29 -30.37 13.46 6.35
CA ALA A 29 -29.26 13.61 7.31
C ALA A 29 -27.87 13.34 6.71
N SER A 30 -27.24 14.37 6.14
CA SER A 30 -25.89 14.29 5.60
C SER A 30 -24.88 13.94 6.69
N ASP A 31 -24.54 12.66 6.82
CA ASP A 31 -23.33 12.23 7.52
C ASP A 31 -22.15 12.90 6.80
N THR A 32 -21.55 13.92 7.43
CA THR A 32 -20.38 14.59 6.87
C THR A 32 -19.20 13.63 6.79
N LYS A 33 -18.18 13.97 5.99
CA LYS A 33 -16.93 13.20 5.96
C LYS A 33 -16.36 13.02 7.37
N GLU A 34 -16.44 14.04 8.22
CA GLU A 34 -16.01 13.91 9.61
C GLU A 34 -16.88 12.95 10.41
N SER A 35 -18.21 12.98 10.25
CA SER A 35 -19.12 12.00 10.86
C SER A 35 -18.74 10.58 10.48
N PHE A 36 -18.50 10.32 9.19
CA PHE A 36 -18.09 9.02 8.68
C PHE A 36 -16.75 8.56 9.26
N VAL A 37 -15.74 9.44 9.26
CA VAL A 37 -14.41 9.13 9.80
C VAL A 37 -14.49 8.88 11.31
N ASN A 38 -15.28 9.68 12.04
CA ASN A 38 -15.46 9.52 13.48
C ASN A 38 -16.21 8.23 13.82
N LYS A 39 -17.25 7.89 13.05
CA LYS A 39 -18.02 6.64 13.18
C LYS A 39 -17.16 5.40 12.94
N HIS A 40 -16.19 5.51 12.02
CA HIS A 40 -15.29 4.43 11.62
C HIS A 40 -13.85 4.70 12.05
N LYS A 41 -13.65 5.35 13.21
CA LYS A 41 -12.33 5.81 13.65
C LYS A 41 -11.29 4.69 13.69
N ASN A 42 -11.71 3.47 14.05
CA ASN A 42 -10.86 2.29 14.11
C ASN A 42 -10.19 1.92 12.78
N VAL A 43 -10.82 2.17 11.63
CA VAL A 43 -10.19 1.90 10.31
C VAL A 43 -9.33 3.06 9.81
N PHE A 44 -9.47 4.24 10.40
CA PHE A 44 -8.71 5.44 10.05
C PHE A 44 -7.54 5.73 11.01
N THR A 45 -7.32 4.87 12.02
CA THR A 45 -6.25 5.03 13.01
C THR A 45 -5.28 3.86 13.03
N GLY A 46 -3.98 4.17 13.07
CA GLY A 46 -2.92 3.18 13.21
C GLY A 46 -2.66 2.35 11.94
N VAL A 47 -1.85 1.31 12.10
CA VAL A 47 -1.59 0.31 11.06
C VAL A 47 -2.51 -0.88 11.33
N GLY A 48 -3.44 -1.14 10.40
CA GLY A 48 -4.37 -2.27 10.49
C GLY A 48 -3.64 -3.61 10.40
N LYS A 49 -4.30 -4.68 10.87
CA LYS A 49 -3.81 -6.06 10.74
C LYS A 49 -4.87 -6.92 10.05
N PHE A 50 -4.46 -7.72 9.08
CA PHE A 50 -5.35 -8.72 8.51
C PHE A 50 -5.63 -9.80 9.57
N PRO A 51 -6.89 -10.26 9.71
CA PRO A 51 -7.26 -11.24 10.72
C PRO A 51 -6.69 -12.63 10.42
N LYS A 52 -6.35 -12.91 9.16
CA LYS A 52 -5.79 -14.18 8.73
C LYS A 52 -4.27 -14.11 8.70
N LYS A 53 -3.63 -15.16 9.20
CA LYS A 53 -2.20 -15.39 9.00
C LYS A 53 -1.97 -15.90 7.59
N LEU A 54 -0.92 -15.40 6.95
CA LEU A 54 -0.44 -15.91 5.67
C LEU A 54 0.60 -17.00 5.96
N THR A 55 0.39 -18.20 5.43
CA THR A 55 1.40 -19.26 5.42
C THR A 55 2.08 -19.22 4.04
N LEU A 56 3.40 -19.07 4.03
CA LEU A 56 4.18 -19.15 2.80
C LEU A 56 4.61 -20.60 2.61
N GLU A 57 4.07 -21.26 1.61
CA GLU A 57 4.41 -22.64 1.26
C GLU A 57 5.56 -22.66 0.23
N LEU A 58 6.58 -23.45 0.53
CA LEU A 58 7.67 -23.69 -0.40
C LEU A 58 7.30 -24.83 -1.35
N LYS A 59 7.69 -24.70 -2.62
CA LYS A 59 7.60 -25.82 -3.56
C LYS A 59 8.51 -26.96 -3.11
N GLU A 60 8.16 -28.18 -3.49
CA GLU A 60 9.02 -29.34 -3.30
C GLU A 60 10.39 -29.08 -3.96
N ASN A 61 11.48 -29.35 -3.24
CA ASN A 61 12.85 -29.08 -3.67
C ASN A 61 13.20 -27.59 -3.89
N ALA A 62 12.49 -26.65 -3.24
CA ALA A 62 12.85 -25.24 -3.27
C ALA A 62 14.28 -25.03 -2.77
N LYS A 63 15.11 -24.38 -3.61
CA LYS A 63 16.49 -24.03 -3.25
C LYS A 63 16.50 -22.69 -2.53
N SER A 64 17.13 -22.67 -1.37
CA SER A 64 17.35 -21.45 -0.61
C SER A 64 18.23 -20.47 -1.37
N VAL A 65 17.98 -19.18 -1.17
CA VAL A 65 18.74 -18.10 -1.80
C VAL A 65 19.13 -17.08 -0.74
N ILE A 66 20.43 -16.90 -0.56
CA ILE A 66 21.01 -15.86 0.29
C ILE A 66 21.53 -14.77 -0.64
N ASN A 67 20.81 -13.66 -0.73
CA ASN A 67 21.29 -12.49 -1.44
C ASN A 67 22.20 -11.65 -0.52
N SER A 68 23.37 -11.27 -1.03
CA SER A 68 24.30 -10.40 -0.31
C SER A 68 23.70 -9.00 -0.12
N VAL A 69 23.88 -8.42 1.06
CA VAL A 69 23.43 -7.05 1.38
C VAL A 69 23.96 -6.05 0.36
N ARG A 70 23.06 -5.27 -0.25
CA ARG A 70 23.44 -4.17 -1.15
C ARG A 70 24.14 -3.05 -0.38
N ARG A 71 25.13 -2.40 -1.00
CA ARG A 71 25.77 -1.20 -0.43
C ARG A 71 24.75 -0.06 -0.35
N ILE A 72 24.65 0.55 0.83
CA ILE A 72 23.76 1.68 1.10
C ILE A 72 24.64 2.93 1.32
N PRO A 73 24.32 4.08 0.70
CA PRO A 73 25.05 5.32 0.92
C PRO A 73 25.08 5.71 2.40
N GLU A 74 26.22 6.20 2.87
CA GLU A 74 26.41 6.55 4.29
C GLU A 74 25.39 7.59 4.78
N SER A 75 25.05 8.55 3.92
CA SER A 75 24.06 9.59 4.19
C SER A 75 22.63 9.06 4.42
N VAL A 76 22.32 7.86 3.92
CA VAL A 76 20.98 7.25 4.02
C VAL A 76 20.84 6.38 5.26
N LYS A 77 21.95 5.84 5.80
CA LYS A 77 21.93 4.90 6.94
C LYS A 77 21.20 5.44 8.18
N PRO A 78 21.39 6.70 8.63
CA PRO A 78 20.69 7.21 9.81
C PRO A 78 19.16 7.20 9.63
N LYS A 79 18.70 7.72 8.48
CA LYS A 79 17.27 7.75 8.13
C LYS A 79 16.68 6.34 7.98
N LEU A 80 17.45 5.42 7.39
CA LEU A 80 17.01 4.04 7.25
C LEU A 80 16.83 3.37 8.63
N LYS A 81 17.76 3.62 9.56
CA LYS A 81 17.68 3.12 10.93
C LYS A 81 16.41 3.62 11.63
N GLU A 82 16.11 4.91 11.54
CA GLU A 82 14.86 5.48 12.09
C GLU A 82 13.61 4.80 11.53
N VAL A 83 13.58 4.52 10.21
CA VAL A 83 12.47 3.81 9.59
C VAL A 83 12.35 2.38 10.12
N LEU A 84 13.46 1.65 10.22
CA LEU A 84 13.46 0.27 10.74
C LEU A 84 13.06 0.21 12.22
N ASP A 85 13.56 1.13 13.04
CA ASP A 85 13.21 1.23 14.46
C ASP A 85 11.70 1.50 14.62
N ARG A 86 11.14 2.43 13.83
CA ARG A 86 9.68 2.67 13.79
C ARG A 86 8.88 1.44 13.34
N LEU A 87 9.36 0.68 12.35
CA LEU A 87 8.69 -0.55 11.90
C LEU A 87 8.72 -1.63 12.99
N LYS A 88 9.83 -1.73 13.73
CA LYS A 88 9.99 -2.64 14.87
C LYS A 88 9.06 -2.26 16.02
N GLU A 89 8.99 -0.98 16.40
CA GLU A 89 8.08 -0.47 17.44
C GLU A 89 6.61 -0.75 17.11
N ASN A 90 6.24 -0.60 15.84
CA ASN A 90 4.89 -0.93 15.34
C ASN A 90 4.64 -2.44 15.19
N LYS A 91 5.61 -3.30 15.52
CA LYS A 91 5.54 -4.77 15.40
C LYS A 91 5.24 -5.22 13.97
N ILE A 92 5.79 -4.52 12.99
CA ILE A 92 5.69 -4.85 11.56
C ILE A 92 6.85 -5.77 11.16
N ILE A 93 8.03 -5.54 11.74
CA ILE A 93 9.23 -6.38 11.54
C ILE A 93 9.84 -6.74 12.89
N GLU A 94 10.65 -7.80 12.90
CA GLU A 94 11.44 -8.22 14.04
C GLU A 94 12.91 -8.46 13.64
N PRO A 95 13.87 -8.20 14.54
CA PRO A 95 15.27 -8.56 14.28
C PRO A 95 15.44 -10.08 14.30
N VAL A 96 16.28 -10.58 13.39
CA VAL A 96 16.70 -11.98 13.35
C VAL A 96 18.20 -12.02 13.60
N ASP A 97 18.62 -12.78 14.62
CA ASP A 97 20.01 -12.89 15.09
C ASP A 97 20.62 -14.28 14.86
N TYR A 98 19.88 -15.18 14.20
CA TYR A 98 20.33 -16.51 13.81
C TYR A 98 20.51 -16.62 12.28
N PRO A 99 21.34 -17.57 11.79
CA PRO A 99 21.47 -17.82 10.36
C PRO A 99 20.12 -18.21 9.74
N THR A 100 19.81 -17.65 8.58
CA THR A 100 18.61 -17.98 7.80
C THR A 100 19.01 -18.44 6.42
N ASP A 101 18.25 -19.41 5.90
CA ASP A 101 18.48 -19.93 4.56
C ASP A 101 18.04 -18.91 3.48
N TRP A 102 17.20 -17.94 3.84
CA TRP A 102 16.57 -17.01 2.91
C TRP A 102 16.89 -15.56 3.26
N VAL A 103 17.65 -14.89 2.40
CA VAL A 103 17.92 -13.46 2.51
C VAL A 103 17.52 -12.77 1.21
N ASN A 104 16.54 -11.88 1.30
CA ASN A 104 16.10 -11.06 0.18
C ASN A 104 16.75 -9.68 0.25
N ASN A 105 17.05 -9.13 -0.91
CA ASN A 105 17.54 -7.76 -0.98
C ASN A 105 16.39 -6.78 -0.79
N SER A 106 16.60 -5.75 0.03
CA SER A 106 15.72 -4.58 0.04
C SER A 106 16.19 -3.53 -0.97
N VAL A 107 15.25 -2.75 -1.49
CA VAL A 107 15.50 -1.55 -2.28
C VAL A 107 15.01 -0.34 -1.50
N ILE A 108 15.83 0.69 -1.40
CA ILE A 108 15.49 1.93 -0.70
C ILE A 108 15.21 3.01 -1.74
N VAL A 109 14.04 3.60 -1.66
CA VAL A 109 13.61 4.69 -2.55
C VAL A 109 13.32 5.92 -1.72
N GLU A 110 13.92 7.06 -2.07
CA GLU A 110 13.58 8.35 -1.49
C GLU A 110 12.33 8.92 -2.18
N LYS A 111 11.31 9.25 -1.39
CA LYS A 111 10.10 9.92 -1.88
C LYS A 111 10.36 11.41 -2.11
N PRO A 112 9.51 12.10 -2.88
CA PRO A 112 9.61 13.56 -3.05
C PRO A 112 9.57 14.35 -1.73
N ASP A 113 8.91 13.82 -0.70
CA ASP A 113 8.86 14.40 0.65
C ASP A 113 10.09 14.08 1.52
N LYS A 114 11.16 13.53 0.93
CA LYS A 114 12.42 13.14 1.58
C LYS A 114 12.33 11.98 2.56
N SER A 115 11.16 11.34 2.69
CA SER A 115 11.02 10.10 3.45
C SER A 115 11.51 8.88 2.64
N LEU A 116 11.96 7.83 3.33
CA LEU A 116 12.41 6.60 2.69
C LEU A 116 11.27 5.57 2.61
N ARG A 117 11.21 4.87 1.48
CA ARG A 117 10.38 3.67 1.28
C ARG A 117 11.31 2.47 1.12
N ILE A 118 11.03 1.41 1.87
CA ILE A 118 11.70 0.11 1.75
C ILE A 118 10.80 -0.75 0.87
N CYS A 119 11.35 -1.28 -0.23
CA CYS A 119 10.66 -2.16 -1.15
C CYS A 119 11.31 -3.55 -1.12
N LEU A 120 10.47 -4.57 -1.09
CA LEU A 120 10.81 -5.95 -1.40
C LEU A 120 10.32 -6.25 -2.82
N ASP A 121 10.86 -7.28 -3.47
CA ASP A 121 10.51 -7.58 -4.85
C ASP A 121 8.99 -7.79 -5.03
N PRO A 122 8.36 -7.14 -6.02
CA PRO A 122 6.92 -7.12 -6.14
C PRO A 122 6.37 -8.47 -6.63
N TYR A 123 5.24 -8.88 -6.06
CA TYR A 123 4.39 -9.95 -6.59
C TYR A 123 3.61 -9.42 -7.80
N PRO A 124 3.33 -10.22 -8.84
CA PRO A 124 2.52 -9.77 -9.97
C PRO A 124 1.13 -9.30 -9.51
N ILE A 125 0.76 -8.09 -9.93
CA ILE A 125 -0.54 -7.46 -9.68
C ILE A 125 -1.35 -7.54 -10.97
N PRO A 126 -2.67 -7.82 -10.92
CA PRO A 126 -3.53 -7.79 -12.10
C PRO A 126 -3.43 -6.48 -12.88
N SER A 127 -3.53 -6.58 -14.20
CA SER A 127 -3.51 -5.42 -15.09
C SER A 127 -4.80 -4.60 -14.98
N ALA A 128 -4.73 -3.33 -15.40
CA ALA A 128 -5.92 -2.47 -15.44
C ALA A 128 -7.02 -3.05 -16.33
N ASP A 129 -6.65 -3.70 -17.44
CA ASP A 129 -7.59 -4.31 -18.39
C ASP A 129 -8.36 -5.47 -17.75
N GLU A 130 -7.67 -6.30 -16.96
CA GLU A 130 -8.31 -7.40 -16.20
C GLU A 130 -9.30 -6.85 -15.16
N LEU A 131 -8.95 -5.74 -14.49
CA LEU A 131 -9.84 -5.08 -13.55
C LEU A 131 -11.04 -4.42 -14.25
N GLU A 132 -10.86 -3.86 -15.44
CA GLU A 132 -11.93 -3.21 -16.20
C GLU A 132 -13.07 -4.18 -16.53
N LEU A 133 -12.73 -5.43 -16.88
CA LEU A 133 -13.71 -6.49 -17.14
C LEU A 133 -14.65 -6.71 -15.94
N LEU A 134 -14.12 -6.63 -14.71
CA LEU A 134 -14.90 -6.80 -13.47
C LEU A 134 -15.78 -5.60 -13.12
N LEU A 135 -15.50 -4.44 -13.73
CA LEU A 135 -16.21 -3.18 -13.48
C LEU A 135 -17.31 -2.89 -14.50
N ARG A 136 -17.37 -3.65 -15.61
CA ARG A 136 -18.41 -3.50 -16.64
C ARG A 136 -19.82 -3.66 -16.07
N GLY A 137 -20.74 -2.82 -16.53
CA GLY A 137 -22.15 -2.82 -16.11
C GLY A 137 -22.44 -2.14 -14.77
N LYS A 138 -21.42 -1.64 -14.05
CA LYS A 138 -21.61 -0.86 -12.81
C LYS A 138 -21.70 0.63 -13.12
N SER A 139 -22.63 1.32 -12.46
CA SER A 139 -22.91 2.75 -12.66
C SER A 139 -22.35 3.65 -11.55
N CYS A 140 -22.04 3.09 -10.38
CA CYS A 140 -21.54 3.82 -9.21
C CYS A 140 -20.25 3.17 -8.69
N PHE A 141 -19.24 3.99 -8.41
CA PHE A 141 -17.93 3.56 -7.93
C PHE A 141 -17.50 4.39 -6.72
N THR A 142 -16.89 3.72 -5.75
CA THR A 142 -16.24 4.37 -4.60
C THR A 142 -14.77 3.98 -4.60
N VAL A 143 -13.88 4.96 -4.49
CA VAL A 143 -12.44 4.74 -4.42
C VAL A 143 -11.99 4.92 -2.98
N LEU A 144 -11.39 3.87 -2.42
CA LEU A 144 -10.76 3.87 -1.10
C LEU A 144 -9.28 3.54 -1.30
N ASP A 145 -8.42 4.25 -0.58
CA ASP A 145 -6.97 4.13 -0.70
C ASP A 145 -6.37 3.79 0.67
N MET A 146 -5.54 2.75 0.72
CA MET A 146 -4.87 2.31 1.95
C MET A 146 -3.52 3.02 2.06
N LYS A 147 -3.31 3.75 3.17
CA LYS A 147 -2.08 4.56 3.37
C LYS A 147 -0.80 3.72 3.40
N ASP A 148 -0.86 2.57 4.07
CA ASP A 148 0.29 1.69 4.35
C ASP A 148 0.03 0.26 3.82
N GLY A 149 -0.69 0.14 2.69
CA GLY A 149 -1.01 -1.12 2.02
C GLY A 149 -0.01 -1.55 0.95
#